data_AF-A0A6L9JUU8-F1
#
_entry.id   AF-A0A6L9JUU8-F1
#
_cell.length_a   1.000
_cell.length_b   1.000
_cell.length_c   1.000
_cell.angle_alpha   90.00
_cell.angle_beta   90.00
_cell.angle_gamma   90.00
#
_symmetry.space_group_name_H-M   'P 1'
#
loop_
_entity.id
_entity.type
_entity.pdbx_description
1 polymer ?
#
loop_
_entity_poly.entity_id
_entity_poly.type
_entity_poly.pdbx_seq_one_letter_code
_entity_poly.pdbx_strand_id
1 'polypeptide(L)'
;MITTQNDWHPADIIAELRKRGTTLAALSRESGLNSSTLSNALIRPWPKGEKIIADKLGIDPLVIWPSRYFDKNGNPIKRNFHKR
;
A
#
# COMPACT_ATOMS: atom_id res chain seq x y z
N MET A 1 26.53 -2.46 2.27
CA MET A 1 25.58 -1.87 3.22
C MET A 1 24.20 -2.30 2.77
N ILE A 2 23.45 -3.05 3.59
CA ILE A 2 22.14 -3.57 3.20
C ILE A 2 21.13 -2.46 3.47
N THR A 3 20.77 -1.69 2.45
CA THR A 3 19.74 -0.64 2.56
C THR A 3 18.40 -1.34 2.66
N THR A 4 17.95 -1.66 3.87
CA THR A 4 16.55 -2.04 4.10
C THR A 4 15.69 -0.83 3.72
N GLN A 5 15.18 -0.82 2.49
CA GLN A 5 14.18 0.17 2.11
C GLN A 5 12.99 -0.01 3.05
N ASN A 6 12.74 1.00 3.87
CA ASN A 6 11.73 0.97 4.91
C ASN A 6 10.38 1.29 4.29
N ASP A 7 9.34 0.57 4.70
CA ASP A 7 7.97 0.91 4.33
C ASP A 7 7.63 2.33 4.80
N TRP A 8 6.80 3.02 4.02
CA TRP A 8 6.25 4.31 4.43
C TRP A 8 5.48 4.18 5.73
N HIS A 9 5.60 5.19 6.58
CA HIS A 9 4.80 5.22 7.79
C HIS A 9 3.31 5.39 7.42
N PRO A 10 2.38 4.68 8.08
CA PRO A 10 0.95 4.79 7.79
C PRO A 10 0.42 6.23 7.83
N ALA A 11 0.96 7.07 8.72
CA ALA A 11 0.59 8.48 8.80
C ALA A 11 1.01 9.28 7.55
N ASP A 12 2.16 8.95 6.94
CA ASP A 12 2.63 9.63 5.73
C ASP A 12 1.74 9.30 4.54
N ILE A 13 1.31 8.03 4.42
CA ILE A 13 0.34 7.59 3.41
C ILE A 13 -0.98 8.35 3.57
N ILE A 14 -1.48 8.46 4.81
CA ILE A 14 -2.71 9.22 5.10
C ILE A 14 -2.54 10.70 4.79
N ALA A 15 -1.40 11.29 5.16
CA ALA A 15 -1.10 12.69 4.88
C ALA A 15 -1.06 12.95 3.38
N GLU A 16 -0.42 12.08 2.60
CA GLU A 16 -0.31 12.22 1.15
C GLU A 16 -1.66 12.06 0.45
N LEU A 17 -2.50 11.12 0.91
CA LEU A 17 -3.89 11.02 0.46
C LEU A 17 -4.69 12.30 0.75
N ARG A 18 -4.50 12.89 1.94
CA ARG A 18 -5.16 14.14 2.32
C ARG A 18 -4.70 15.34 1.49
N LYS A 19 -3.40 15.43 1.17
CA LYS A 19 -2.87 16.46 0.25
C LYS A 19 -3.51 16.38 -1.13
N ARG A 20 -3.92 15.18 -1.56
CA ARG A 20 -4.67 14.93 -2.80
C ARG A 20 -6.19 15.12 -2.65
N GLY A 21 -6.65 15.64 -1.51
CA GLY A 21 -8.06 15.89 -1.25
C GLY A 21 -8.90 14.63 -1.03
N THR A 22 -8.29 13.49 -0.72
CA THR A 22 -9.01 12.24 -0.45
C THR A 22 -8.68 11.65 0.92
N THR A 23 -9.44 10.62 1.30
CA THR A 23 -9.22 9.85 2.53
C THR A 23 -9.28 8.36 2.20
N LEU A 24 -8.72 7.51 3.06
CA LEU A 24 -8.84 6.05 2.89
C LEU A 24 -10.30 5.59 2.81
N ALA A 25 -11.19 6.19 3.61
CA ALA A 25 -12.61 5.86 3.58
C ALA A 25 -13.26 6.25 2.24
N ALA A 26 -12.93 7.44 1.72
CA ALA A 26 -13.41 7.87 0.41
C ALA A 26 -12.87 6.97 -0.72
N LEU A 27 -11.58 6.64 -0.69
CA LEU A 27 -10.95 5.75 -1.66
C LEU A 27 -11.50 4.32 -1.60
N SER A 28 -11.83 3.83 -0.40
CA SER A 28 -12.48 2.54 -0.22
C SER A 28 -13.85 2.51 -0.90
N ARG A 29 -14.66 3.58 -0.73
CA ARG A 29 -15.97 3.72 -1.39
C ARG A 29 -15.84 3.83 -2.90
N GLU A 30 -14.88 4.62 -3.39
CA GLU A 30 -14.56 4.74 -4.83
C GLU A 30 -14.21 3.37 -5.43
N SER A 31 -13.59 2.48 -4.65
CA SER A 31 -13.20 1.13 -5.05
C SER A 31 -14.30 0.07 -4.83
N GLY A 32 -15.51 0.46 -4.41
CA GLY A 32 -16.61 -0.46 -4.11
C GLY A 32 -16.40 -1.33 -2.87
N LEU A 33 -15.53 -0.90 -1.95
CA LEU A 33 -15.21 -1.61 -0.71
C LEU A 33 -15.88 -0.93 0.50
N ASN A 34 -16.00 -1.65 1.61
CA ASN A 34 -16.45 -1.05 2.87
C ASN A 34 -15.42 0.01 3.31
N SER A 35 -15.89 1.12 3.90
CA SER A 35 -15.06 2.27 4.31
C SER A 35 -13.85 1.91 5.18
N SER A 36 -13.90 0.79 5.92
CA SER A 36 -12.80 0.30 6.77
C SER A 36 -11.87 -0.71 6.10
N THR A 37 -12.26 -1.30 4.96
CA THR A 37 -11.51 -2.38 4.32
C THR A 37 -10.13 -1.93 3.87
N LEU A 38 -10.01 -0.72 3.31
CA LEU A 38 -8.74 -0.21 2.80
C LEU A 38 -7.71 0.08 3.90
N SER A 39 -8.17 0.38 5.11
CA SER A 39 -7.28 0.57 6.26
C SER A 39 -6.47 -0.69 6.61
N ASN A 40 -6.98 -1.88 6.26
CA ASN A 40 -6.25 -3.13 6.49
C ASN A 40 -4.96 -3.22 5.67
N ALA A 41 -4.87 -2.54 4.52
CA ALA A 41 -3.66 -2.52 3.68
C ALA A 41 -2.45 -1.90 4.40
N LEU A 42 -2.70 -0.94 5.31
CA LEU A 42 -1.65 -0.31 6.10
C LEU A 42 -1.01 -1.30 7.07
N ILE A 43 -1.80 -2.20 7.64
CA ILE A 43 -1.37 -3.09 8.73
C ILE A 43 -0.88 -4.43 8.17
N ARG A 44 -1.54 -4.99 7.15
CA ARG A 44 -1.26 -6.32 6.62
C ARG A 44 -0.97 -6.30 5.13
N PRO A 45 -0.07 -7.17 4.63
CA PRO A 45 0.18 -7.34 3.19
C PRO A 45 -1.10 -7.65 2.44
N TRP A 46 -1.62 -6.67 1.70
CA TRP A 46 -2.84 -6.84 0.92
C TRP A 46 -2.66 -6.25 -0.49
N PRO A 47 -2.19 -7.04 -1.46
CA PRO A 47 -1.75 -6.52 -2.75
C PRO A 47 -2.81 -5.71 -3.51
N LYS A 48 -4.09 -6.06 -3.39
CA LYS A 48 -5.18 -5.32 -4.03
C LYS A 48 -5.40 -3.95 -3.39
N GLY A 49 -5.38 -3.86 -2.07
CA GLY A 49 -5.51 -2.59 -1.36
C GLY A 49 -4.27 -1.71 -1.50
N GLU A 50 -3.08 -2.31 -1.43
CA GLU A 50 -1.81 -1.64 -1.69
C GLU A 50 -1.82 -0.98 -3.08
N LYS A 51 -2.26 -1.72 -4.10
CA LYS A 51 -2.41 -1.19 -5.46
C LYS A 51 -3.39 -0.02 -5.55
N ILE A 52 -4.58 -0.13 -4.95
CA ILE A 52 -5.57 0.96 -4.95
C ILE A 52 -4.99 2.25 -4.35
N ILE A 53 -4.28 2.15 -3.22
CA ILE A 53 -3.64 3.30 -2.57
C ILE A 53 -2.55 3.87 -3.47
N ALA A 54 -1.68 3.01 -4.00
CA ALA A 54 -0.56 3.40 -4.83
C ALA A 54 -1.01 4.06 -6.14
N ASP A 55 -2.05 3.52 -6.79
CA ASP A 55 -2.69 4.09 -7.98
C ASP A 55 -3.23 5.51 -7.69
N LYS A 56 -3.86 5.73 -6.52
CA LYS A 56 -4.32 7.08 -6.12
C LYS A 56 -3.15 8.03 -5.85
N LEU A 57 -2.04 7.50 -5.35
CA LEU A 57 -0.80 8.23 -5.15
C LEU A 57 0.04 8.36 -6.43
N GLY A 58 -0.34 7.73 -7.55
CA GLY A 58 0.39 7.77 -8.81
C GLY A 58 1.83 7.24 -8.71
N ILE A 59 2.09 6.35 -7.77
CA ILE A 59 3.39 5.70 -7.56
C ILE A 59 3.21 4.19 -7.50
N ASP A 60 4.28 3.44 -7.69
CA ASP A 60 4.21 1.98 -7.59
C ASP A 60 4.09 1.54 -6.12
N PRO A 61 3.26 0.54 -5.78
CA PRO A 61 3.17 0.03 -4.40
C PRO A 61 4.51 -0.46 -3.84
N LEU A 62 5.48 -0.86 -4.68
CA LEU A 62 6.84 -1.20 -4.24
C LEU A 62 7.60 0.00 -3.64
N VAL A 63 7.23 1.22 -3.99
CA VAL A 63 7.83 2.45 -3.44
C VAL A 63 7.30 2.72 -2.04
N ILE A 64 6.05 2.37 -1.78
CA ILE A 64 5.38 2.58 -0.49
C ILE A 64 5.74 1.45 0.48
N TRP A 65 5.77 0.21 0.02
CA TRP A 65 6.04 -0.98 0.85
C TRP A 65 7.18 -1.85 0.30
N PRO A 66 8.38 -1.32 0.10
CA PRO A 66 9.50 -2.07 -0.45
C PRO A 66 9.79 -3.38 0.31
N SER A 67 9.63 -3.41 1.64
CA SER A 67 9.86 -4.63 2.44
C SER A 67 8.86 -5.76 2.15
N ARG A 68 7.71 -5.44 1.54
CA ARG A 68 6.69 -6.42 1.14
C ARG A 68 6.93 -7.00 -0.25
N TYR A 69 7.77 -6.35 -1.05
CA TYR A 69 8.08 -6.74 -2.42
C TYR A 69 9.49 -7.30 -2.59
N PHE A 70 10.45 -6.89 -1.74
CA PHE A 70 11.83 -7.34 -1.79
C PHE A 70 12.27 -8.02 -0.49
N ASP A 71 13.07 -9.07 -0.64
CA ASP A 71 13.73 -9.70 0.49
C ASP A 71 14.91 -8.85 1.01
N LYS A 72 15.55 -9.30 2.09
CA LYS A 72 16.70 -8.61 2.70
C LYS A 72 17.90 -8.48 1.76
N ASN A 73 17.93 -9.27 0.69
CA ASN A 73 19.01 -9.33 -0.29
C ASN A 73 18.64 -8.55 -1.57
N GLY A 74 17.45 -7.93 -1.64
CA GLY A 74 16.96 -7.20 -2.80
C GLY A 74 16.29 -8.07 -3.87
N ASN A 75 16.04 -9.35 -3.60
CA ASN A 75 15.34 -10.23 -4.55
C ASN A 75 13.82 -10.04 -4.43
N PRO A 76 13.08 -10.07 -5.56
CA PRO A 76 11.62 -9.97 -5.53
C PRO A 76 10.99 -11.18 -4.83
N ILE A 77 10.11 -10.91 -3.87
CA ILE A 77 9.35 -11.94 -3.14
C ILE A 77 8.18 -12.41 -4.01
N LYS A 78 8.08 -13.72 -4.24
CA LYS A 78 6.91 -14.31 -4.91
C LYS A 78 5.68 -14.20 -4.02
N ARG A 79 4.75 -13.30 -4.35
CA ARG A 79 3.47 -13.14 -3.64
C ARG A 79 2.40 -14.01 -4.27
N ASN A 80 1.78 -14.89 -3.48
CA ASN A 80 0.62 -15.65 -3.90
C ASN A 80 -0.62 -14.77 -3.80
N PHE A 81 -1.05 -14.23 -4.95
CA PHE A 81 -2.34 -13.56 -5.07
C PHE A 81 -3.46 -14.59 -4.97
N HIS A 82 -3.88 -14.92 -3.74
CA HIS A 82 -5.11 -15.68 -3.56
C HIS A 82 -6.29 -14.81 -4.02
N LYS A 83 -6.83 -15.13 -5.20
CA LYS A 83 -8.17 -14.71 -5.59
C LYS A 83 -9.14 -15.41 -4.64
N ARG A 84 -9.71 -14.66 -3.69
CA ARG A 84 -10.99 -15.05 -3.10
C ARG A 84 -12.10 -14.66 -4.04
#